data_AF-A0A8X7YG61-F1
#
_entry.id   AF-A0A8X7YG61-F1
#
_cell.length_a   1.000
_cell.length_b   1.000
_cell.length_c   1.000
_cell.angle_alpha   90.00
_cell.angle_beta   90.00
_cell.angle_gamma   90.00
#
_symmetry.space_group_name_H-M   'P 1'
#
loop_
_entity.id
_entity.type
_entity.pdbx_description
1 polymer ?
#
loop_
_entity_poly.entity_id
_entity_poly.type
_entity_poly.pdbx_seq_one_letter_code
_entity_poly.pdbx_strand_id
1 'polypeptide(L)'
;MADSSPLLPPFLLAEPETSDVDEPQASLDSVVERQTFISVYADSEPAWHCINNGICNSSANICDLSKSSWAWNGHTYKTIISDWDLECASSFIKGLPASSFFLGCLLGGCVLGTLADTSLGRKNLLTLSCLTMSIASLMTIFSTNVWIFSAFRFLSGFGRAAIGATALVLATEKVGSKWRGQMGIIAGVSFAFGLLSLPGIAYINRNSSWGTIYVWTSTPSILYCVLVHLSVLESPRWLFLQGRKEAAMAILKRLGPTSLNLCLPYISLKKEAPKTNLYSPIKILLVRKWALQRLLIVMLTGFGIGIVYYSMPLAVGNVGFNIYLSVAFNGLAEIPSYIIFSFIVSKWSRKGSLLAFTTLGGICSIMCIINWKEVVLIGLELVSYFSACTAFIMLMIYTLELFPTRVRNGASSMTRGVALSDTMDEQEEKEQLAM
;
A
#
# COMPACT_ATOMS: atom_id res chain seq x y z
N MET A 1 22.15 51.26 10.26
CA MET A 1 20.72 50.87 10.27
C MET A 1 20.63 49.50 9.63
N ALA A 2 20.68 48.46 10.46
CA ALA A 2 20.59 47.06 10.05
C ALA A 2 19.15 46.60 10.26
N ASP A 3 18.53 46.13 9.18
CA ASP A 3 17.15 45.65 9.16
C ASP A 3 17.10 44.22 9.71
N SER A 4 16.34 44.03 10.78
CA SER A 4 16.29 42.81 11.58
C SER A 4 15.13 41.92 11.11
N SER A 5 15.41 41.05 10.15
CA SER A 5 14.55 39.90 9.85
C SER A 5 14.43 38.98 11.08
N PRO A 6 13.21 38.65 11.57
CA PRO A 6 13.07 37.74 12.69
C PRO A 6 13.36 36.31 12.23
N LEU A 7 14.49 35.79 12.73
CA LEU A 7 14.90 34.40 12.69
C LEU A 7 13.77 33.49 13.22
N LEU A 8 13.36 32.51 12.40
CA LEU A 8 12.54 31.37 12.83
C LEU A 8 13.22 30.67 14.03
N PRO A 9 12.55 30.49 15.19
CA PRO A 9 13.08 29.62 16.21
C PRO A 9 12.83 28.14 15.84
N PRO A 10 13.79 27.25 16.13
CA PRO A 10 13.73 25.83 15.81
C PRO A 10 12.67 25.14 16.67
N PHE A 11 11.81 24.35 16.02
CA PHE A 11 10.91 23.39 16.67
C PHE A 11 11.75 22.37 17.46
N LEU A 12 11.93 22.61 18.76
CA LEU A 12 12.65 21.72 19.67
C LEU A 12 11.90 21.62 21.01
N LEU A 13 11.72 20.36 21.42
CA LEU A 13 11.40 19.86 22.76
C LEU A 13 9.93 19.83 23.19
N ALA A 14 9.22 18.82 22.69
CA ALA A 14 8.69 17.82 23.60
C ALA A 14 9.50 16.54 23.34
N GLU A 15 10.29 16.07 24.32
CA GLU A 15 10.68 14.67 24.34
C GLU A 15 9.38 13.86 24.39
N PRO A 16 9.13 12.94 23.44
CA PRO A 16 8.14 11.92 23.70
C PRO A 16 8.71 11.07 24.83
N GLU A 17 7.97 10.90 25.93
CA GLU A 17 8.10 9.67 26.69
C GLU A 17 7.80 8.53 25.69
N THR A 18 8.89 7.97 25.16
CA THR A 18 8.90 6.89 24.20
C THR A 18 8.53 5.62 24.94
N SER A 19 7.26 5.24 24.94
CA SER A 19 6.91 3.83 25.11
C SER A 19 5.58 3.44 24.46
N ASP A 20 4.52 4.27 24.54
CA ASP A 20 3.17 3.70 24.33
C ASP A 20 2.48 4.09 23.00
N VAL A 21 3.02 5.03 22.23
CA VAL A 21 2.32 5.59 21.04
C VAL A 21 2.79 5.00 19.71
N ASP A 22 3.98 4.39 19.65
CA ASP A 22 4.59 3.90 18.40
C ASP A 22 4.22 2.44 18.07
N GLU A 23 4.04 1.59 19.09
CA GLU A 23 3.63 0.19 18.96
C GLU A 23 2.31 0.01 18.17
N PRO A 24 1.30 0.90 18.33
CA PRO A 24 0.08 0.73 17.57
C PRO A 24 0.15 1.10 16.07
N GLN A 25 1.16 1.82 15.61
CA GLN A 25 1.23 2.16 14.18
C GLN A 25 1.88 1.03 13.36
N ALA A 26 2.95 0.45 13.90
CA ALA A 26 3.70 -0.63 13.28
C ALA A 26 2.83 -1.86 12.95
N SER A 27 1.94 -2.22 13.88
CA SER A 27 1.03 -3.35 13.74
C SER A 27 -0.01 -3.15 12.64
N LEU A 28 -0.47 -1.92 12.38
CA LEU A 28 -1.42 -1.64 11.30
C LEU A 28 -0.81 -1.81 9.90
N ASP A 29 0.42 -1.33 9.71
CA ASP A 29 1.11 -1.44 8.42
C ASP A 29 1.40 -2.91 8.09
N SER A 30 1.74 -3.72 9.10
CA SER A 30 1.90 -5.17 8.94
C SER A 30 0.61 -5.90 8.52
N VAL A 31 -0.55 -5.42 8.99
CA VAL A 31 -1.87 -5.96 8.66
C VAL A 31 -2.22 -5.71 7.21
N VAL A 32 -1.99 -4.49 6.73
CA VAL A 32 -2.24 -4.11 5.33
C VAL A 32 -1.45 -5.00 4.39
N GLU A 33 -0.21 -5.28 4.74
CA GLU A 33 0.66 -6.06 3.88
C GLU A 33 0.24 -7.52 3.77
N ARG A 34 -0.10 -8.15 4.91
CA ARG A 34 -0.68 -9.50 4.92
C ARG A 34 -1.90 -9.61 4.00
N GLN A 35 -2.82 -8.64 4.07
CA GLN A 35 -4.06 -8.63 3.27
C GLN A 35 -3.83 -8.38 1.77
N THR A 36 -2.73 -7.70 1.44
CA THR A 36 -2.32 -7.41 0.06
C THR A 36 -1.85 -8.68 -0.63
N PHE A 37 -0.98 -9.46 0.03
CA PHE A 37 -0.35 -10.65 -0.54
C PHE A 37 -1.01 -11.99 -0.18
N ILE A 38 -2.11 -11.98 0.57
CA ILE A 38 -2.83 -13.20 0.97
C ILE A 38 -3.26 -14.08 -0.22
N SER A 39 -3.53 -13.48 -1.38
CA SER A 39 -3.90 -14.18 -2.62
C SER A 39 -2.81 -15.11 -3.13
N VAL A 40 -1.54 -14.87 -2.80
CA VAL A 40 -0.42 -15.77 -3.15
C VAL A 40 -0.68 -17.19 -2.68
N TYR A 41 -1.33 -17.35 -1.52
CA TYR A 41 -1.67 -18.66 -0.97
C TYR A 41 -3.08 -19.11 -1.36
N ALA A 42 -4.06 -18.20 -1.27
CA ALA A 42 -5.46 -18.54 -1.53
C ALA A 42 -5.72 -18.93 -3.00
N ASP A 43 -5.03 -18.27 -3.93
CA ASP A 43 -5.17 -18.49 -5.38
C ASP A 43 -4.05 -19.40 -5.93
N SER A 44 -3.29 -20.09 -5.06
CA SER A 44 -2.19 -20.96 -5.52
C SER A 44 -2.72 -22.19 -6.26
N GLU A 45 -2.05 -22.55 -7.36
CA GLU A 45 -2.30 -23.81 -8.07
C GLU A 45 -1.68 -24.96 -7.25
N PRO A 46 -2.49 -25.92 -6.75
CA PRO A 46 -1.95 -27.05 -6.03
C PRO A 46 -1.17 -27.97 -6.98
N ALA A 47 -0.18 -28.67 -6.45
CA ALA A 47 0.43 -29.76 -7.21
C ALA A 47 -0.60 -30.88 -7.43
N TRP A 48 -0.47 -31.63 -8.52
CA TRP A 48 -1.37 -32.73 -8.87
C TRP A 48 -0.57 -33.99 -9.20
N HIS A 49 -1.24 -35.15 -9.20
CA HIS A 49 -0.65 -36.43 -9.60
C HIS A 49 -1.62 -37.24 -10.45
N CYS A 50 -1.09 -38.09 -11.32
CA CYS A 50 -1.88 -39.06 -12.08
C CYS A 50 -2.31 -40.21 -11.16
N ILE A 51 -3.57 -40.63 -11.27
CA ILE A 51 -4.10 -41.81 -10.54
C ILE A 51 -3.66 -43.09 -11.25
N ASN A 52 -3.69 -43.08 -12.59
CA ASN A 52 -3.30 -44.21 -13.44
C ASN A 52 -2.24 -43.78 -14.47
N ASN A 53 -1.01 -44.27 -14.30
CA ASN A 53 0.15 -43.95 -15.15
C ASN A 53 0.01 -44.36 -16.63
N GLY A 54 -0.99 -45.19 -16.97
CA GLY A 54 -1.23 -45.62 -18.36
C GLY A 54 -2.07 -44.63 -19.20
N ILE A 55 -2.81 -43.71 -18.57
CA ILE A 55 -3.73 -42.77 -19.24
C ILE A 55 -3.21 -41.33 -19.13
N CYS A 56 -2.41 -41.05 -18.09
CA CYS A 56 -2.01 -39.70 -17.70
C CYS A 56 -0.48 -39.64 -17.62
N ASN A 57 0.10 -38.63 -18.24
CA ASN A 57 1.52 -38.30 -18.14
C ASN A 57 1.65 -37.00 -17.35
N SER A 58 2.59 -36.90 -16.42
CA SER A 58 2.78 -35.72 -15.55
C SER A 58 3.15 -34.44 -16.30
N SER A 59 3.49 -34.54 -17.60
CA SER A 59 3.75 -33.41 -18.49
C SER A 59 2.57 -33.01 -19.39
N ALA A 60 1.45 -33.76 -19.33
CA ALA A 60 0.26 -33.43 -20.09
C ALA A 60 -0.51 -32.27 -19.44
N ASN A 61 -1.24 -31.49 -20.25
CA ASN A 61 -2.09 -30.42 -19.74
C ASN A 61 -3.29 -31.04 -19.01
N ILE A 62 -3.50 -30.62 -17.75
CA ILE A 62 -4.60 -31.11 -16.89
C ILE A 62 -5.96 -30.95 -17.58
N CYS A 63 -6.11 -29.89 -18.39
CA CYS A 63 -7.36 -29.57 -19.07
C CYS A 63 -7.75 -30.50 -20.21
N ASP A 64 -6.78 -31.23 -20.76
CA ASP A 64 -7.03 -32.21 -21.82
C ASP A 64 -7.27 -33.62 -21.24
N LEU A 65 -7.09 -33.79 -19.92
CA LEU A 65 -7.25 -35.05 -19.22
C LEU A 65 -8.65 -35.18 -18.60
N SER A 66 -9.17 -36.41 -18.54
CA SER A 66 -10.42 -36.68 -17.82
C SER A 66 -10.25 -36.46 -16.31
N LYS A 67 -11.28 -35.94 -15.63
CA LYS A 67 -11.24 -35.72 -14.16
C LYS A 67 -11.01 -37.01 -13.35
N SER A 68 -11.25 -38.18 -13.93
CA SER A 68 -10.98 -39.49 -13.30
C SER A 68 -9.52 -39.96 -13.42
N SER A 69 -8.70 -39.29 -14.24
CA SER A 69 -7.31 -39.72 -14.49
C SER A 69 -6.26 -39.07 -13.59
N TRP A 70 -6.62 -38.01 -12.86
CA TRP A 70 -5.71 -37.24 -12.03
C TRP A 70 -6.39 -36.78 -10.73
N ALA A 71 -5.59 -36.45 -9.71
CA ALA A 71 -6.07 -35.89 -8.45
C ALA A 71 -5.11 -34.83 -7.91
N TRP A 72 -5.63 -33.87 -7.14
CA TRP A 72 -4.81 -32.88 -6.44
C TRP A 72 -4.00 -33.54 -5.31
N ASN A 73 -2.80 -32.99 -5.06
CA ASN A 73 -1.97 -33.36 -3.91
C ASN A 73 -2.56 -32.70 -2.64
N GLY A 74 -3.57 -33.34 -2.05
CA GLY A 74 -4.24 -32.89 -0.84
C GLY A 74 -5.76 -32.79 -1.00
N HIS A 75 -6.41 -32.05 -0.10
CA HIS A 75 -7.85 -31.81 -0.16
C HIS A 75 -8.19 -30.69 -1.14
N THR A 76 -9.33 -30.82 -1.82
CA THR A 76 -9.85 -29.88 -2.83
C THR A 76 -10.21 -28.50 -2.26
N TYR A 77 -10.56 -28.41 -0.97
CA TYR A 77 -10.93 -27.14 -0.34
C TYR A 77 -9.74 -26.24 0.05
N LYS A 78 -8.50 -26.65 -0.30
CA LYS A 78 -7.27 -25.97 0.14
C LYS A 78 -7.02 -24.64 -0.57
N THR A 79 -7.39 -24.52 -1.84
CA THR A 79 -7.18 -23.31 -2.64
C THR A 79 -8.43 -23.00 -3.45
N ILE A 80 -8.62 -21.73 -3.81
CA ILE A 80 -9.78 -21.28 -4.59
C ILE A 80 -9.84 -21.99 -5.94
N ILE A 81 -8.67 -22.24 -6.54
CA ILE A 81 -8.58 -22.94 -7.83
C ILE A 81 -9.09 -24.37 -7.72
N SER A 82 -8.73 -25.09 -6.65
CA SER A 82 -9.13 -26.49 -6.46
C SER A 82 -10.55 -26.65 -5.89
N ASP A 83 -11.08 -25.63 -5.21
CA ASP A 83 -12.42 -25.66 -4.61
C ASP A 83 -13.52 -25.35 -5.64
N TRP A 84 -13.24 -24.48 -6.61
CA TRP A 84 -14.19 -24.06 -7.65
C TRP A 84 -13.87 -24.64 -9.04
N ASP A 85 -13.00 -25.65 -9.13
CA ASP A 85 -12.58 -26.30 -10.38
C ASP A 85 -12.13 -25.29 -11.47
N LEU A 86 -11.30 -24.32 -11.07
CA LEU A 86 -10.85 -23.23 -11.95
C LEU A 86 -9.53 -23.52 -12.66
N GLU A 87 -9.03 -24.75 -12.61
CA GLU A 87 -7.75 -25.14 -13.25
C GLU A 87 -7.70 -24.78 -14.73
N CYS A 88 -8.84 -24.93 -15.44
CA CYS A 88 -8.98 -24.68 -16.87
C CYS A 88 -9.68 -23.36 -17.19
N ALA A 89 -9.96 -22.54 -16.17
CA ALA A 89 -10.48 -21.21 -16.38
C ALA A 89 -9.43 -20.35 -17.11
N SER A 90 -9.90 -19.42 -17.93
CA SER A 90 -9.02 -18.50 -18.66
C SER A 90 -8.18 -17.66 -17.69
N SER A 91 -7.00 -17.22 -18.13
CA SER A 91 -6.13 -16.34 -17.33
C SER A 91 -6.83 -15.06 -16.88
N PHE A 92 -7.86 -14.61 -17.61
CA PHE A 92 -8.71 -13.49 -17.22
C PHE A 92 -9.47 -13.77 -15.92
N ILE A 93 -10.08 -14.95 -15.77
CA ILE A 93 -10.84 -15.33 -14.56
C ILE A 93 -9.90 -15.49 -13.36
N LYS A 94 -8.74 -16.15 -13.56
CA LYS A 94 -7.72 -16.31 -12.51
C LYS A 94 -7.13 -14.97 -12.06
N GLY A 95 -6.95 -14.01 -12.98
CA GLY A 95 -6.41 -12.69 -12.68
C GLY A 95 -7.43 -11.68 -12.10
N LEU A 96 -8.73 -11.92 -12.30
CA LEU A 96 -9.81 -11.00 -11.93
C LEU A 96 -9.75 -10.53 -10.46
N PRO A 97 -9.51 -11.41 -9.45
CA PRO A 97 -9.50 -10.97 -8.06
C PRO A 97 -8.34 -10.03 -7.74
N ALA A 98 -7.13 -10.31 -8.27
CA ALA A 98 -5.97 -9.43 -8.09
C ALA A 98 -6.18 -8.08 -8.78
N SER A 99 -6.67 -8.09 -10.03
CA SER A 99 -6.96 -6.85 -10.77
C SER A 99 -8.05 -6.02 -10.07
N SER A 100 -9.10 -6.66 -9.57
CA SER A 100 -10.18 -5.99 -8.83
C SER A 100 -9.69 -5.32 -7.54
N PHE A 101 -8.75 -5.94 -6.82
CA PHE A 101 -8.13 -5.37 -5.62
C PHE A 101 -7.34 -4.09 -5.94
N PHE A 102 -6.52 -4.10 -6.99
CA PHE A 102 -5.76 -2.91 -7.40
C PHE A 102 -6.67 -1.82 -7.98
N LEU A 103 -7.72 -2.18 -8.71
CA LEU A 103 -8.75 -1.23 -9.15
C LEU A 103 -9.48 -0.59 -7.96
N GLY A 104 -9.77 -1.39 -6.92
CA GLY A 104 -10.27 -0.89 -5.64
C GLY A 104 -9.30 0.11 -5.01
N CYS A 105 -8.00 -0.21 -4.97
CA CYS A 105 -6.98 0.71 -4.45
C CYS A 105 -6.96 2.05 -5.21
N LEU A 106 -7.10 2.01 -6.54
CA LEU A 106 -7.12 3.17 -7.42
C LEU A 106 -8.30 4.10 -7.08
N LEU A 107 -9.51 3.54 -7.07
CA LEU A 107 -10.74 4.29 -6.79
C LEU A 107 -10.82 4.74 -5.33
N GLY A 108 -10.38 3.89 -4.40
CA GLY A 108 -10.26 4.21 -2.98
C GLY A 108 -9.32 5.37 -2.73
N GLY A 109 -8.18 5.45 -3.44
CA GLY A 109 -7.23 6.54 -3.30
C GLY A 109 -7.83 7.91 -3.64
N CYS A 110 -8.69 7.97 -4.67
CA CYS A 110 -9.40 9.18 -5.08
C CYS A 110 -10.52 9.54 -4.11
N VAL A 111 -11.39 8.58 -3.77
CA VAL A 111 -12.57 8.83 -2.94
C VAL A 111 -12.17 9.06 -1.47
N LEU A 112 -11.40 8.14 -0.88
CA LEU A 112 -10.99 8.27 0.53
C LEU A 112 -10.00 9.43 0.72
N GLY A 113 -9.17 9.74 -0.29
CA GLY A 113 -8.29 10.90 -0.26
C GLY A 113 -9.05 12.22 -0.17
N THR A 114 -10.09 12.41 -1.00
CA THR A 114 -10.94 13.62 -0.93
C THR A 114 -11.76 13.68 0.36
N LEU A 115 -12.19 12.53 0.85
CA LEU A 115 -12.95 12.40 2.10
C LEU A 115 -12.11 12.73 3.35
N ALA A 116 -10.80 12.43 3.31
CA ALA A 116 -9.81 12.75 4.34
C ALA A 116 -9.76 14.26 4.63
N ASP A 117 -9.67 15.02 3.55
CA ASP A 117 -9.40 16.45 3.60
C ASP A 117 -10.67 17.27 3.86
N THR A 118 -11.85 16.72 3.55
CA THR A 118 -13.13 17.46 3.64
C THR A 118 -13.88 17.24 4.95
N SER A 119 -14.13 15.99 5.37
CA SER A 119 -15.21 15.72 6.34
C SER A 119 -14.84 14.80 7.51
N LEU A 120 -14.06 13.74 7.27
CA LEU A 120 -13.88 12.69 8.28
C LEU A 120 -12.70 12.92 9.23
N GLY A 121 -11.71 13.72 8.83
CA GLY A 121 -10.46 13.83 9.59
C GLY A 121 -9.61 12.56 9.47
N ARG A 122 -8.40 12.60 10.02
CA ARG A 122 -7.38 11.58 9.73
C ARG A 122 -7.56 10.30 10.53
N LYS A 123 -7.92 10.42 11.81
CA LYS A 123 -8.16 9.24 12.66
C LYS A 123 -9.38 8.44 12.18
N ASN A 124 -10.50 9.13 11.93
CA ASN A 124 -11.73 8.43 11.52
C ASN A 124 -11.58 7.82 10.13
N LEU A 125 -10.88 8.50 9.21
CA LEU A 125 -10.59 7.92 7.90
C LEU A 125 -9.75 6.65 8.03
N LEU A 126 -8.67 6.69 8.83
CA LEU A 126 -7.81 5.52 9.05
C LEU A 126 -8.63 4.34 9.60
N THR A 127 -9.49 4.61 10.57
CA THR A 127 -10.35 3.60 11.20
C THR A 127 -11.36 3.03 10.20
N LEU A 128 -12.08 3.89 9.47
CA LEU A 128 -13.05 3.49 8.45
C LEU A 128 -12.40 2.65 7.35
N SER A 129 -11.23 3.06 6.89
CA SER A 129 -10.46 2.39 5.84
C SER A 129 -10.00 1.01 6.30
N CYS A 130 -9.44 0.90 7.51
CA CYS A 130 -9.04 -0.39 8.08
C CYS A 130 -10.25 -1.33 8.30
N LEU A 131 -11.35 -0.82 8.86
CA LEU A 131 -12.55 -1.62 9.09
C LEU A 131 -13.14 -2.11 7.77
N THR A 132 -13.22 -1.24 6.76
CA THR A 132 -13.70 -1.62 5.42
C THR A 132 -12.82 -2.71 4.83
N MET A 133 -11.49 -2.58 4.90
CA MET A 133 -10.55 -3.59 4.42
C MET A 133 -10.73 -4.92 5.15
N SER A 134 -10.74 -4.90 6.48
CA SER A 134 -10.75 -6.11 7.31
C SER A 134 -12.10 -6.84 7.27
N ILE A 135 -13.21 -6.10 7.28
CA ILE A 135 -14.56 -6.68 7.16
C ILE A 135 -14.74 -7.26 5.76
N ALA A 136 -14.35 -6.54 4.70
CA ALA A 136 -14.42 -7.09 3.34
C ALA A 136 -13.58 -8.36 3.19
N SER A 137 -12.36 -8.37 3.73
CA SER A 137 -11.51 -9.56 3.76
C SER A 137 -12.14 -10.73 4.52
N LEU A 138 -12.82 -10.49 5.65
CA LEU A 138 -13.54 -11.53 6.38
C LEU A 138 -14.77 -12.05 5.61
N MET A 139 -15.51 -11.15 4.96
CA MET A 139 -16.69 -11.51 4.15
C MET A 139 -16.36 -12.39 2.94
N THR A 140 -15.10 -12.36 2.51
CA THR A 140 -14.56 -13.21 1.43
C THR A 140 -14.82 -14.70 1.66
N ILE A 141 -14.91 -15.15 2.92
CA ILE A 141 -15.17 -16.56 3.27
C ILE A 141 -16.57 -17.01 2.81
N PHE A 142 -17.54 -16.09 2.75
CA PHE A 142 -18.89 -16.38 2.30
C PHE A 142 -19.03 -16.34 0.76
N SER A 143 -17.95 -16.06 0.04
CA SER A 143 -18.00 -16.09 -1.41
C SER A 143 -18.15 -17.52 -1.91
N THR A 144 -19.12 -17.73 -2.79
CA THR A 144 -19.39 -19.03 -3.42
C THR A 144 -18.95 -19.05 -4.89
N ASN A 145 -18.54 -17.90 -5.42
CA ASN A 145 -18.22 -17.69 -6.83
C ASN A 145 -17.10 -16.65 -6.96
N VAL A 146 -16.28 -16.77 -8.01
CA VAL A 146 -15.17 -15.84 -8.33
C VAL A 146 -15.63 -14.38 -8.43
N TRP A 147 -16.84 -14.14 -8.93
CA TRP A 147 -17.40 -12.79 -9.07
C TRP A 147 -17.64 -12.11 -7.72
N ILE A 148 -18.22 -12.84 -6.76
CA ILE A 148 -18.47 -12.36 -5.41
C ILE A 148 -17.14 -12.18 -4.66
N PHE A 149 -16.23 -13.13 -4.82
CA PHE A 149 -14.87 -13.04 -4.30
C PHE A 149 -14.15 -11.79 -4.82
N SER A 150 -14.21 -11.52 -6.12
CA SER A 150 -13.62 -10.33 -6.74
C SER A 150 -14.27 -9.04 -6.24
N ALA A 151 -15.58 -9.03 -6.00
CA ALA A 151 -16.26 -7.86 -5.40
C ALA A 151 -15.76 -7.56 -3.97
N PHE A 152 -15.57 -8.59 -3.14
CA PHE A 152 -14.99 -8.40 -1.80
C PHE A 152 -13.51 -8.00 -1.86
N ARG A 153 -12.73 -8.53 -2.80
CA ARG A 153 -11.35 -8.10 -3.03
C ARG A 153 -11.27 -6.65 -3.50
N PHE A 154 -12.18 -6.21 -4.36
CA PHE A 154 -12.32 -4.81 -4.73
C PHE A 154 -12.59 -3.92 -3.50
N LEU A 155 -13.53 -4.30 -2.64
CA LEU A 155 -13.85 -3.54 -1.43
C LEU A 155 -12.69 -3.51 -0.43
N SER A 156 -11.96 -4.62 -0.31
CA SER A 156 -10.74 -4.72 0.51
C SER A 156 -9.64 -3.76 -0.01
N GLY A 157 -9.42 -3.75 -1.33
CA GLY A 157 -8.51 -2.82 -1.99
C GLY A 157 -8.92 -1.36 -1.83
N PHE A 158 -10.22 -1.08 -1.93
CA PHE A 158 -10.76 0.27 -1.69
C PHE A 158 -10.42 0.77 -0.28
N GLY A 159 -10.62 -0.06 0.75
CA GLY A 159 -10.23 0.27 2.12
C GLY A 159 -8.71 0.44 2.29
N ARG A 160 -7.90 -0.42 1.66
CA ARG A 160 -6.43 -0.35 1.74
C ARG A 160 -5.85 1.01 1.30
N ALA A 161 -6.43 1.64 0.27
CA ALA A 161 -5.84 2.77 -0.44
C ALA A 161 -5.40 3.95 0.45
N ALA A 162 -6.16 4.24 1.50
CA ALA A 162 -5.92 5.39 2.37
C ALA A 162 -5.11 5.06 3.63
N ILE A 163 -4.93 3.77 3.98
CA ILE A 163 -4.36 3.37 5.26
C ILE A 163 -2.92 3.84 5.38
N GLY A 164 -2.02 3.41 4.48
CA GLY A 164 -0.58 3.73 4.58
C GLY A 164 -0.27 5.22 4.52
N ALA A 165 -0.97 5.98 3.66
CA ALA A 165 -0.78 7.43 3.56
C ALA A 165 -1.25 8.15 4.84
N THR A 166 -2.42 7.78 5.37
CA THR A 166 -3.00 8.44 6.55
C THR A 166 -2.24 8.08 7.82
N ALA A 167 -1.81 6.82 7.93
CA ALA A 167 -0.91 6.30 8.95
C ALA A 167 0.39 7.11 9.07
N LEU A 168 1.14 7.20 7.96
CA LEU A 168 2.42 7.92 7.93
C LEU A 168 2.25 9.41 8.26
N VAL A 169 1.18 10.02 7.73
CA VAL A 169 0.87 11.43 8.00
C VAL A 169 0.54 11.65 9.48
N LEU A 170 -0.25 10.77 10.10
CA LEU A 170 -0.59 10.88 11.51
C LEU A 170 0.63 10.71 12.42
N ALA A 171 1.52 9.75 12.10
CA ALA A 171 2.76 9.54 12.82
C ALA A 171 3.70 10.75 12.71
N THR A 172 3.89 11.28 11.50
CA THR A 172 4.80 12.43 11.27
C THR A 172 4.27 13.77 11.79
N GLU A 173 2.99 13.87 12.12
CA GLU A 173 2.41 15.04 12.79
C GLU A 173 2.62 15.06 14.30
N LYS A 174 2.68 13.88 14.94
CA LYS A 174 2.97 13.76 16.38
C LYS A 174 4.45 14.00 16.70
N VAL A 175 5.30 13.90 15.68
CA VAL A 175 6.75 13.83 15.81
C VAL A 175 7.42 15.06 15.19
N GLY A 176 8.49 15.55 15.86
CA GLY A 176 9.26 16.71 15.39
C GLY A 176 9.94 16.50 14.03
N SER A 177 10.25 17.60 13.32
CA SER A 177 10.76 17.54 11.94
C SER A 177 12.05 16.72 11.76
N LYS A 178 12.88 16.61 12.81
CA LYS A 178 14.14 15.83 12.82
C LYS A 178 13.89 14.32 12.75
N TRP A 179 12.77 13.84 13.28
CA TRP A 179 12.47 12.41 13.45
C TRP A 179 11.53 11.84 12.38
N ARG A 180 10.97 12.70 11.51
CA ARG A 180 10.05 12.28 10.43
C ARG A 180 10.65 11.25 9.46
N GLY A 181 11.94 11.36 9.17
CA GLY A 181 12.64 10.38 8.31
C GLY A 181 12.71 9.01 8.95
N GLN A 182 12.97 8.94 10.27
CA GLN A 182 13.04 7.70 11.01
C GLN A 182 11.67 7.04 11.16
N MET A 183 10.60 7.82 11.33
CA MET A 183 9.23 7.29 11.34
C MET A 183 8.86 6.60 10.01
N GLY A 184 9.34 7.11 8.88
CA GLY A 184 9.18 6.43 7.58
C GLY A 184 9.90 5.08 7.52
N ILE A 185 11.09 4.98 8.11
CA ILE A 185 11.86 3.73 8.17
C ILE A 185 11.17 2.72 9.10
N ILE A 186 10.69 3.15 10.27
CA ILE A 186 9.96 2.30 11.22
C ILE A 186 8.68 1.75 10.56
N ALA A 187 7.92 2.60 9.87
CA ALA A 187 6.73 2.17 9.12
C ALA A 187 7.09 1.15 8.04
N GLY A 188 8.17 1.38 7.28
CA GLY A 188 8.66 0.44 6.27
C GLY A 188 9.08 -0.92 6.84
N VAL A 189 9.86 -0.93 7.93
CA VAL A 189 10.25 -2.18 8.60
C VAL A 189 9.02 -2.93 9.11
N SER A 190 8.04 -2.21 9.65
CA SER A 190 6.78 -2.80 10.12
C SER A 190 5.96 -3.42 8.99
N PHE A 191 5.99 -2.80 7.82
CA PHE A 191 5.41 -3.32 6.59
C PHE A 191 6.09 -4.64 6.17
N ALA A 192 7.43 -4.68 6.15
CA ALA A 192 8.19 -5.89 5.87
C ALA A 192 7.89 -7.04 6.85
N PHE A 193 7.67 -6.75 8.13
CA PHE A 193 7.22 -7.76 9.10
C PHE A 193 5.84 -8.34 8.75
N GLY A 194 4.96 -7.56 8.13
CA GLY A 194 3.68 -8.04 7.60
C GLY A 194 3.88 -9.12 6.54
N LEU A 195 4.71 -8.85 5.54
CA LEU A 195 5.05 -9.80 4.48
C LEU A 195 5.77 -11.03 5.02
N LEU A 196 6.70 -10.86 5.97
CA LEU A 196 7.47 -11.96 6.56
C LEU A 196 6.63 -12.87 7.47
N SER A 197 5.61 -12.33 8.13
CA SER A 197 4.73 -13.13 9.01
C SER A 197 3.64 -13.89 8.24
N LEU A 198 3.25 -13.42 7.06
CA LEU A 198 2.27 -14.09 6.19
C LEU A 198 2.60 -15.55 5.85
N PRO A 199 3.82 -15.93 5.39
CA PRO A 199 4.16 -17.32 5.10
C PRO A 199 4.07 -18.21 6.33
N GLY A 200 4.38 -17.69 7.53
CA GLY A 200 4.22 -18.43 8.78
C GLY A 200 2.76 -18.76 9.09
N ILE A 201 1.87 -17.77 8.95
CA ILE A 201 0.42 -17.96 9.12
C ILE A 201 -0.13 -18.94 8.07
N ALA A 202 0.33 -18.81 6.82
CA ALA A 202 -0.07 -19.69 5.72
C ALA A 202 0.41 -21.13 5.97
N TYR A 203 1.65 -21.32 6.44
CA TYR A 203 2.22 -22.64 6.68
C TYR A 203 1.51 -23.40 7.80
N ILE A 204 1.13 -22.71 8.88
CA ILE A 204 0.32 -23.30 9.96
C ILE A 204 -1.04 -23.76 9.43
N ASN A 205 -1.63 -23.00 8.50
CA ASN A 205 -2.95 -23.27 7.92
C ASN A 205 -2.91 -24.09 6.62
N ARG A 206 -1.77 -24.69 6.23
CA ARG A 206 -1.60 -25.42 4.95
C ARG A 206 -2.55 -26.60 4.72
N ASN A 207 -3.17 -27.11 5.78
CA ASN A 207 -4.11 -28.23 5.75
C ASN A 207 -5.57 -27.80 5.94
N SER A 208 -5.80 -26.51 6.22
CA SER A 208 -7.12 -25.93 6.40
C SER A 208 -7.68 -25.43 5.06
N SER A 209 -8.94 -24.99 5.06
CA SER A 209 -9.53 -24.30 3.92
C SER A 209 -8.86 -22.96 3.66
N TRP A 210 -8.84 -22.55 2.39
CA TRP A 210 -8.38 -21.23 1.95
C TRP A 210 -9.07 -20.10 2.73
N GLY A 211 -10.34 -20.25 3.13
CA GLY A 211 -11.05 -19.24 3.93
C GLY A 211 -10.44 -19.01 5.32
N THR A 212 -9.79 -20.02 5.90
CA THR A 212 -9.19 -19.94 7.24
C THR A 212 -8.08 -18.89 7.30
N ILE A 213 -7.27 -18.74 6.25
CA ILE A 213 -6.20 -17.73 6.24
C ILE A 213 -6.77 -16.29 6.30
N TYR A 214 -7.95 -16.07 5.70
CA TYR A 214 -8.67 -14.79 5.79
C TYR A 214 -9.22 -14.54 7.20
N VAL A 215 -9.70 -15.56 7.91
CA VAL A 215 -10.12 -15.43 9.32
C VAL A 215 -8.93 -15.03 10.20
N TRP A 216 -7.82 -15.75 10.07
CA TRP A 216 -6.63 -15.56 10.91
C TRP A 216 -5.95 -14.21 10.70
N THR A 217 -6.02 -13.67 9.49
CA THR A 217 -5.48 -12.34 9.19
C THR A 217 -6.47 -11.22 9.52
N SER A 218 -7.77 -11.40 9.27
CA SER A 218 -8.77 -10.34 9.45
C SER A 218 -9.23 -10.18 10.90
N THR A 219 -9.31 -11.26 11.67
CA THR A 219 -9.80 -11.19 13.07
C THR A 219 -8.89 -10.34 13.97
N PRO A 220 -7.55 -10.56 13.99
CA PRO A 220 -6.65 -9.69 14.74
C PRO A 220 -6.70 -8.26 14.22
N SER A 221 -6.85 -8.07 12.91
CA SER A 221 -6.91 -6.74 12.28
C SER A 221 -8.10 -5.92 12.75
N ILE A 222 -9.30 -6.54 12.85
CA ILE A 222 -10.50 -5.85 13.34
C ILE A 222 -10.34 -5.46 14.81
N LEU A 223 -9.92 -6.40 15.66
CA LEU A 223 -9.69 -6.14 17.08
C LEU A 223 -8.68 -5.01 17.25
N TYR A 224 -7.59 -5.09 16.50
CA TYR A 224 -6.52 -4.13 16.49
C TYR A 224 -7.01 -2.73 16.08
N CYS A 225 -7.80 -2.61 15.01
CA CYS A 225 -8.34 -1.34 14.57
C CYS A 225 -9.35 -0.72 15.55
N VAL A 226 -10.10 -1.53 16.30
CA VAL A 226 -10.93 -1.05 17.41
C VAL A 226 -10.06 -0.50 18.54
N LEU A 227 -9.00 -1.20 18.93
CA LEU A 227 -8.07 -0.74 19.97
C LEU A 227 -7.38 0.56 19.58
N VAL A 228 -6.88 0.67 18.34
CA VAL A 228 -6.28 1.91 17.81
C VAL A 228 -7.28 3.06 17.84
N HIS A 229 -8.52 2.81 17.44
CA HIS A 229 -9.54 3.85 17.46
C HIS A 229 -9.78 4.40 18.87
N LEU A 230 -9.73 3.56 19.89
CA LEU A 230 -9.91 3.99 21.28
C LEU A 230 -8.68 4.74 21.81
N SER A 231 -7.47 4.30 21.46
CA SER A 231 -6.22 4.84 21.99
C SER A 231 -5.72 6.10 21.27
N VAL A 232 -6.01 6.24 19.97
CA VAL A 232 -5.46 7.34 19.16
C VAL A 232 -6.25 8.63 19.38
N LEU A 233 -5.54 9.72 19.70
CA LEU A 233 -6.11 11.07 19.73
C LEU A 233 -6.12 11.68 18.32
N GLU A 234 -7.19 12.42 18.00
CA GLU A 234 -7.29 13.16 16.74
C GLU A 234 -6.21 14.26 16.66
N SER A 235 -5.75 14.59 15.45
CA SER A 235 -4.77 15.67 15.23
C SER A 235 -5.32 17.01 15.76
N PRO A 236 -4.68 17.64 16.76
CA PRO A 236 -5.15 18.91 17.33
C PRO A 236 -5.21 20.04 16.29
N ARG A 237 -4.31 19.98 15.31
CA ARG A 237 -4.26 20.91 14.19
C ARG A 237 -5.51 20.82 13.31
N TRP A 238 -5.99 19.61 13.03
CA TRP A 238 -7.21 19.41 12.23
C TRP A 238 -8.44 19.91 12.98
N LEU A 239 -8.58 19.57 14.27
CA LEU A 239 -9.68 20.06 15.10
C LEU A 239 -9.75 21.59 15.15
N PHE A 240 -8.58 22.26 15.20
CA PHE A 240 -8.53 23.72 15.18
C PHE A 240 -8.97 24.31 13.83
N LEU A 241 -8.52 23.72 12.72
CA LEU A 241 -8.94 24.12 11.36
C LEU A 241 -10.44 23.88 11.11
N GLN A 242 -11.03 22.85 11.73
CA GLN A 242 -12.45 22.54 11.67
C GLN A 242 -13.31 23.48 12.55
N GLY A 243 -12.69 24.37 13.33
CA GLY A 243 -13.38 25.26 14.28
C GLY A 243 -13.73 24.63 15.63
N ARG A 244 -13.36 23.36 15.89
CA ARG A 244 -13.59 22.65 17.17
C ARG A 244 -12.50 22.96 18.20
N LYS A 245 -12.45 24.22 18.64
CA LYS A 245 -11.37 24.74 19.51
C LYS A 245 -11.34 24.08 20.88
N GLU A 246 -12.49 23.78 21.47
CA GLU A 246 -12.59 23.17 22.80
C GLU A 246 -12.03 21.74 22.81
N ALA A 247 -12.37 20.94 21.80
CA ALA A 247 -11.83 19.58 21.63
C ALA A 247 -10.30 19.62 21.41
N ALA A 248 -9.80 20.55 20.60
CA ALA A 248 -8.36 20.73 20.39
C ALA A 248 -7.62 21.09 21.69
N MET A 249 -8.20 22.01 22.49
CA MET A 249 -7.65 22.40 23.79
C MET A 249 -7.67 21.27 24.81
N ALA A 250 -8.73 20.44 24.82
CA ALA A 250 -8.81 19.25 25.67
C ALA A 250 -7.71 18.22 25.34
N ILE A 251 -7.43 18.01 24.05
CA ILE A 251 -6.35 17.11 23.62
C ILE A 251 -4.97 17.68 23.98
N LEU A 252 -4.72 18.98 23.78
CA LEU A 252 -3.44 19.59 24.20
C LEU A 252 -3.23 19.50 25.72
N LYS A 253 -4.29 19.71 26.52
CA LYS A 253 -4.21 19.53 27.98
C LYS A 253 -3.84 18.10 28.36
N ARG A 254 -4.33 17.10 27.62
CA ARG A 254 -4.02 15.68 27.82
C ARG A 254 -2.60 15.30 27.37
N LEU A 255 -2.02 16.03 26.41
CA LEU A 255 -0.63 15.86 25.94
C LEU A 255 0.41 16.59 26.80
N GLY A 256 -0.02 17.40 27.77
CA GLY A 256 0.84 18.03 28.78
C GLY A 256 1.02 19.55 28.62
N PRO A 257 1.37 20.28 29.71
CA PRO A 257 1.39 21.75 29.77
C PRO A 257 2.42 22.41 28.84
N THR A 258 3.53 21.71 28.54
CA THR A 258 4.58 22.18 27.62
C THR A 258 4.06 22.33 26.19
N SER A 259 3.16 21.45 25.76
CA SER A 259 2.53 21.50 24.44
C SER A 259 1.52 22.64 24.30
N LEU A 260 0.86 23.01 25.41
CA LEU A 260 -0.11 24.10 25.50
C LEU A 260 0.53 25.46 25.24
N ASN A 261 1.65 25.75 25.91
CA ASN A 261 2.35 27.03 25.84
C ASN A 261 3.04 27.27 24.48
N LEU A 262 3.46 26.21 23.77
CA LEU A 262 4.09 26.31 22.46
C LEU A 262 3.10 26.45 21.30
N CYS A 263 1.92 25.83 21.38
CA CYS A 263 0.93 25.86 20.30
C CYS A 263 -0.03 27.06 20.35
N LEU A 264 -0.38 27.56 21.53
CA LEU A 264 -1.30 28.70 21.71
C LEU A 264 -0.91 29.96 20.90
N PRO A 265 0.38 30.38 20.86
CA PRO A 265 0.79 31.57 20.09
C PRO A 265 0.71 31.35 18.57
N TYR A 266 1.10 30.16 18.08
CA TYR A 266 1.12 29.84 16.64
C TYR A 266 -0.29 29.67 16.06
N ILE A 267 -1.20 29.15 16.87
CA ILE A 267 -2.59 28.92 16.52
C ILE A 267 -3.40 30.23 16.47
N SER A 268 -3.09 31.21 17.34
CA SER A 268 -3.67 32.56 17.29
C SER A 268 -3.18 33.38 16.08
N LEU A 269 -1.96 33.14 15.60
CA LEU A 269 -1.39 33.86 14.45
C LEU A 269 -1.93 33.39 13.09
N LYS A 270 -2.55 32.21 13.01
CA LYS A 270 -3.12 31.65 11.78
C LYS A 270 -4.65 31.80 11.74
N LYS A 271 -5.14 32.98 12.10
CA LYS A 271 -6.48 33.43 11.69
C LYS A 271 -6.43 33.58 10.15
N GLU A 272 -7.30 32.84 9.47
CA GLU A 272 -7.47 32.84 8.01
C GLU A 272 -6.37 32.14 7.19
N ALA A 273 -6.35 30.81 7.22
CA ALA A 273 -6.18 30.10 5.96
C ALA A 273 -7.57 29.99 5.32
N PRO A 274 -7.85 30.59 4.15
CA PRO A 274 -9.13 30.42 3.49
C PRO A 274 -9.36 28.92 3.27
N LYS A 275 -10.63 28.48 3.36
CA LYS A 275 -11.05 27.14 2.93
C LYS A 275 -10.66 27.00 1.45
N THR A 276 -9.46 26.51 1.18
CA THR A 276 -8.99 26.33 -0.19
C THR A 276 -9.76 25.14 -0.76
N ASN A 277 -10.71 25.42 -1.64
CA ASN A 277 -11.38 24.41 -2.46
C ASN A 277 -10.32 23.50 -3.09
N LEU A 278 -10.39 22.18 -2.84
CA LEU A 278 -9.53 21.14 -3.43
C LEU A 278 -9.47 21.22 -4.96
N TYR A 279 -10.53 21.75 -5.59
CA TYR A 279 -10.61 22.03 -7.01
C TYR A 279 -9.57 23.04 -7.51
N SER A 280 -9.07 23.95 -6.66
CA SER A 280 -8.10 24.98 -7.06
C SER A 280 -6.68 24.44 -7.32
N PRO A 281 -6.03 23.67 -6.42
CA PRO A 281 -4.68 23.15 -6.65
C PRO A 281 -4.57 22.09 -7.77
N ILE A 282 -5.59 21.24 -7.96
CA ILE A 282 -5.63 20.25 -9.05
C ILE A 282 -5.75 20.95 -10.40
N LYS A 283 -6.63 21.95 -10.50
CA LYS A 283 -6.78 22.79 -11.70
C LYS A 283 -5.49 23.57 -11.99
N ILE A 284 -4.78 24.06 -10.96
CA ILE A 284 -3.47 24.73 -11.12
C ILE A 284 -2.37 23.77 -11.63
N LEU A 285 -2.44 22.47 -11.29
CA LEU A 285 -1.47 21.48 -11.79
C LEU A 285 -1.72 21.11 -13.25
N LEU A 286 -2.98 20.93 -13.61
CA LEU A 286 -3.38 20.57 -14.97
C LEU A 286 -3.18 21.73 -15.96
N VAL A 287 -3.33 22.98 -15.50
CA VAL A 287 -3.18 24.18 -16.35
C VAL A 287 -1.72 24.45 -16.74
N ARG A 288 -0.73 24.06 -15.91
CA ARG A 288 0.69 24.33 -16.22
C ARG A 288 1.34 23.12 -16.89
N LYS A 289 1.63 23.22 -18.20
CA LYS A 289 2.31 22.17 -19.00
C LYS A 289 3.54 21.55 -18.30
N TRP A 290 4.38 22.37 -17.66
CA TRP A 290 5.56 21.91 -16.92
C TRP A 290 5.24 21.04 -15.69
N ALA A 291 4.16 21.34 -14.97
CA ALA A 291 3.72 20.57 -13.80
C ALA A 291 3.06 19.26 -14.25
N LEU A 292 2.26 19.30 -15.31
CA LEU A 292 1.64 18.12 -15.92
C LEU A 292 2.70 17.13 -16.45
N GLN A 293 3.72 17.61 -17.19
CA GLN A 293 4.80 16.75 -17.67
C GLN A 293 5.55 16.05 -16.53
N ARG A 294 5.87 16.79 -15.45
CA ARG A 294 6.51 16.20 -14.27
C ARG A 294 5.61 15.19 -13.56
N LEU A 295 4.32 15.48 -13.46
CA LEU A 295 3.33 14.56 -12.90
C LEU A 295 3.30 13.27 -13.72
N LEU A 296 3.11 13.37 -15.04
CA LEU A 296 3.07 12.21 -15.96
C LEU A 296 4.33 11.34 -15.86
N ILE A 297 5.53 11.94 -15.81
CA ILE A 297 6.78 11.20 -15.64
C ILE A 297 6.78 10.42 -14.31
N VAL A 298 6.40 11.09 -13.21
CA VAL A 298 6.31 10.43 -11.89
C VAL A 298 5.25 9.34 -11.87
N MET A 299 4.12 9.52 -12.57
CA MET A 299 3.08 8.48 -12.71
C MET A 299 3.65 7.26 -13.44
N LEU A 300 4.29 7.47 -14.59
CA LEU A 300 4.78 6.40 -15.43
C LEU A 300 5.91 5.61 -14.73
N THR A 301 6.83 6.32 -14.07
CA THR A 301 7.87 5.69 -13.26
C THR A 301 7.28 4.94 -12.06
N GLY A 302 6.30 5.53 -11.38
CA GLY A 302 5.60 4.88 -10.25
C GLY A 302 4.84 3.64 -10.66
N PHE A 303 4.19 3.67 -11.83
CA PHE A 303 3.49 2.53 -12.40
C PHE A 303 4.46 1.38 -12.71
N GLY A 304 5.59 1.66 -13.37
CA GLY A 304 6.60 0.64 -13.67
C GLY A 304 7.21 0.01 -12.40
N ILE A 305 7.57 0.83 -11.41
CA ILE A 305 8.07 0.32 -10.11
C ILE A 305 6.98 -0.49 -9.40
N GLY A 306 5.74 -0.01 -9.42
CA GLY A 306 4.59 -0.68 -8.82
C GLY A 306 4.33 -2.06 -9.43
N ILE A 307 4.39 -2.18 -10.76
CA ILE A 307 4.26 -3.49 -11.43
C ILE A 307 5.28 -4.45 -10.86
N VAL A 308 6.57 -4.12 -10.89
CA VAL A 308 7.63 -5.04 -10.43
C VAL A 308 7.47 -5.36 -8.94
N TYR A 309 7.19 -4.35 -8.12
CA TYR A 309 7.02 -4.51 -6.68
C TYR A 309 5.89 -5.48 -6.32
N TYR A 310 4.71 -5.32 -6.90
CA TYR A 310 3.59 -6.22 -6.60
C TYR A 310 3.67 -7.55 -7.37
N SER A 311 4.22 -7.56 -8.59
CA SER A 311 4.24 -8.75 -9.43
C SER A 311 5.18 -9.83 -8.91
N MET A 312 6.34 -9.46 -8.33
CA MET A 312 7.33 -10.46 -7.91
C MET A 312 6.74 -11.41 -6.83
N PRO A 313 6.19 -10.92 -5.70
CA PRO A 313 5.61 -11.82 -4.72
C PRO A 313 4.31 -12.48 -5.20
N LEU A 314 3.51 -11.82 -6.06
CA LEU A 314 2.27 -12.40 -6.60
C LEU A 314 2.53 -13.53 -7.62
N ALA A 315 3.61 -13.43 -8.40
CA ALA A 315 3.96 -14.41 -9.43
C ALA A 315 4.93 -15.49 -8.93
N VAL A 316 5.19 -15.54 -7.62
CA VAL A 316 6.15 -16.45 -7.00
C VAL A 316 5.85 -17.93 -7.24
N GLY A 317 4.58 -18.27 -7.47
CA GLY A 317 4.16 -19.63 -7.85
C GLY A 317 4.77 -20.11 -9.17
N ASN A 318 5.17 -19.21 -10.07
CA ASN A 318 5.74 -19.55 -11.37
C ASN A 318 7.22 -19.92 -11.32
N VAL A 319 7.91 -19.66 -10.20
CA VAL A 319 9.36 -19.87 -10.04
C VAL A 319 9.71 -21.35 -9.82
N GLY A 320 8.72 -22.20 -9.54
CA GLY A 320 8.89 -23.65 -9.29
C GLY A 320 9.47 -23.99 -7.92
N PHE A 321 9.97 -22.99 -7.17
CA PHE A 321 10.43 -23.15 -5.79
C PHE A 321 9.26 -23.14 -4.78
N ASN A 322 9.56 -23.42 -3.52
CA ASN A 322 8.58 -23.40 -2.44
C ASN A 322 8.02 -21.99 -2.19
N ILE A 323 6.73 -21.79 -2.46
CA ILE A 323 6.02 -20.50 -2.31
C ILE A 323 6.13 -19.88 -0.90
N TYR A 324 6.22 -20.69 0.16
CA TYR A 324 6.32 -20.19 1.54
C TYR A 324 7.70 -19.57 1.79
N LEU A 325 8.75 -20.24 1.33
CA LEU A 325 10.13 -19.75 1.47
C LEU A 325 10.40 -18.55 0.57
N SER A 326 9.90 -18.56 -0.67
CA SER A 326 10.10 -17.43 -1.58
C SER A 326 9.46 -16.14 -1.04
N VAL A 327 8.22 -16.19 -0.55
CA VAL A 327 7.58 -15.01 0.08
C VAL A 327 8.32 -14.59 1.34
N ALA A 328 8.83 -15.54 2.14
CA ALA A 328 9.64 -15.23 3.31
C ALA A 328 10.96 -14.51 2.92
N PHE A 329 11.62 -14.93 1.84
CA PHE A 329 12.80 -14.25 1.33
C PHE A 329 12.47 -12.86 0.76
N ASN A 330 11.31 -12.68 0.11
CA ASN A 330 10.85 -11.35 -0.32
C ASN A 330 10.66 -10.42 0.90
N GLY A 331 9.96 -10.86 1.95
CA GLY A 331 9.83 -10.10 3.20
C GLY A 331 11.18 -9.79 3.86
N LEU A 332 12.11 -10.75 3.85
CA LEU A 332 13.46 -10.56 4.38
C LEU A 332 14.30 -9.59 3.55
N ALA A 333 14.14 -9.59 2.22
CA ALA A 333 14.84 -8.69 1.30
C ALA A 333 14.35 -7.24 1.43
N GLU A 334 13.13 -7.02 1.93
CA GLU A 334 12.60 -5.69 2.13
C GLU A 334 13.28 -4.93 3.29
N ILE A 335 13.62 -5.62 4.38
CA ILE A 335 14.31 -5.05 5.55
C ILE A 335 15.65 -4.35 5.18
N PRO A 336 16.61 -5.01 4.51
CA PRO A 336 17.86 -4.37 4.12
C PRO A 336 17.65 -3.26 3.09
N SER A 337 16.55 -3.27 2.31
CA SER A 337 16.24 -2.21 1.36
C SER A 337 16.04 -0.85 2.06
N TYR A 338 15.37 -0.85 3.23
CA TYR A 338 15.18 0.35 4.05
C TYR A 338 16.49 0.87 4.65
N ILE A 339 17.39 -0.04 5.06
CA ILE A 339 18.71 0.31 5.62
C ILE A 339 19.60 0.92 4.52
N ILE A 340 19.65 0.27 3.36
CA ILE A 340 20.44 0.71 2.21
C ILE A 340 19.90 2.04 1.69
N PHE A 341 18.58 2.22 1.64
CA PHE A 341 17.94 3.49 1.32
C PHE A 341 18.45 4.64 2.21
N SER A 342 18.52 4.41 3.54
CA SER A 342 18.99 5.42 4.51
C SER A 342 20.45 5.84 4.27
N PHE A 343 21.30 4.92 3.82
CA PHE A 343 22.67 5.25 3.45
C PHE A 343 22.75 6.02 2.12
N ILE A 344 22.02 5.56 1.11
CA ILE A 344 22.07 6.11 -0.25
C ILE A 344 21.57 7.55 -0.30
N VAL A 345 20.50 7.88 0.44
CA VAL A 345 19.96 9.24 0.46
C VAL A 345 20.97 10.28 0.98
N SER A 346 21.95 9.86 1.78
CA SER A 346 22.99 10.75 2.33
C SER A 346 24.18 10.97 1.39
N LYS A 347 24.50 10.01 0.52
CA LYS A 347 25.75 9.99 -0.26
C LYS A 347 25.56 10.18 -1.75
N TRP A 348 24.39 9.82 -2.30
CA TRP A 348 24.20 9.73 -3.74
C TRP A 348 23.11 10.66 -4.26
N SER A 349 23.19 11.01 -5.53
CA SER A 349 22.18 11.87 -6.16
C SER A 349 20.86 11.08 -6.32
N ARG A 350 19.75 11.64 -5.85
CA ARG A 350 18.42 10.99 -5.83
C ARG A 350 18.01 10.44 -7.20
N LYS A 351 18.22 11.23 -8.25
CA LYS A 351 17.89 10.86 -9.64
C LYS A 351 18.77 9.72 -10.14
N GLY A 352 20.08 9.76 -9.83
CA GLY A 352 21.03 8.72 -10.23
C GLY A 352 20.72 7.38 -9.57
N SER A 353 20.42 7.39 -8.26
CA SER A 353 20.03 6.17 -7.53
C SER A 353 18.72 5.59 -8.02
N LEU A 354 17.70 6.43 -8.27
CA LEU A 354 16.42 5.96 -8.82
C LEU A 354 16.62 5.28 -10.18
N LEU A 355 17.42 5.89 -11.07
CA LEU A 355 17.73 5.30 -12.38
C LEU A 355 18.48 3.97 -12.22
N ALA A 356 19.51 3.93 -11.38
CA ALA A 356 20.30 2.71 -11.17
C ALA A 356 19.43 1.53 -10.69
N PHE A 357 18.62 1.73 -9.64
CA PHE A 357 17.76 0.67 -9.12
C PHE A 357 16.63 0.27 -10.08
N THR A 358 16.01 1.22 -10.77
CA THR A 358 14.98 0.87 -11.76
C THR A 358 15.57 0.09 -12.94
N THR A 359 16.76 0.45 -13.42
CA THR A 359 17.45 -0.31 -14.47
C THR A 359 17.88 -1.69 -14.00
N LEU A 360 18.43 -1.82 -12.79
CA LEU A 360 18.83 -3.10 -12.21
C LEU A 360 17.63 -4.03 -12.05
N GLY A 361 16.54 -3.55 -11.45
CA GLY A 361 15.31 -4.33 -11.29
C GLY A 361 14.64 -4.71 -12.61
N GLY A 362 14.68 -3.83 -13.61
CA GLY A 362 14.20 -4.13 -14.96
C GLY A 362 15.01 -5.23 -15.64
N ILE A 363 16.35 -5.14 -15.60
CA ILE A 363 17.23 -6.16 -16.19
C ILE A 363 17.03 -7.51 -15.50
N CYS A 364 17.00 -7.55 -14.16
CA CYS A 364 16.77 -8.79 -13.41
C CYS A 364 15.39 -9.40 -13.72
N SER A 365 14.34 -8.59 -13.81
CA SER A 365 13.00 -9.05 -14.19
C SER A 365 12.97 -9.69 -15.59
N ILE A 366 13.66 -9.10 -16.57
CA ILE A 366 13.73 -9.64 -17.93
C ILE A 366 14.52 -10.96 -17.94
N MET A 367 15.59 -11.04 -17.15
CA MET A 367 16.40 -12.26 -17.03
C MET A 367 15.62 -13.45 -16.44
N CYS A 368 14.57 -13.21 -15.64
CA CYS A 368 13.69 -14.26 -15.13
C CYS A 368 12.89 -15.00 -16.21
N ILE A 369 12.75 -14.44 -17.42
CA ILE A 369 12.05 -15.09 -18.54
C ILE A 369 12.89 -16.24 -19.12
N ILE A 370 14.21 -16.16 -18.99
CA ILE A 370 15.13 -17.18 -19.49
C ILE A 370 15.05 -18.39 -18.55
N ASN A 371 15.03 -19.60 -19.14
CA ASN A 371 14.90 -20.84 -18.38
C ASN A 371 16.19 -21.19 -17.61
N TRP A 372 16.34 -20.60 -16.42
CA TRP A 372 17.43 -20.85 -15.48
C TRP A 372 17.07 -21.96 -14.48
N LYS A 373 18.08 -22.44 -13.73
CA LYS A 373 17.83 -23.28 -12.56
C LYS A 373 17.05 -22.49 -11.50
N GLU A 374 16.17 -23.17 -10.75
CA GLU A 374 15.31 -22.59 -9.71
C GLU A 374 16.07 -21.67 -8.74
N VAL A 375 17.27 -22.08 -8.30
CA VAL A 375 18.12 -21.29 -7.38
C VAL A 375 18.59 -19.95 -7.99
N VAL A 376 18.85 -19.93 -9.29
CA VAL A 376 19.23 -18.69 -10.00
C VAL A 376 18.00 -17.81 -10.21
N LEU A 377 16.85 -18.43 -10.53
CA LEU A 377 15.60 -17.73 -10.76
C LEU A 377 15.13 -16.99 -9.50
N ILE A 378 15.14 -17.64 -8.33
CA ILE A 378 14.80 -16.99 -7.06
C ILE A 378 15.82 -15.90 -6.68
N GLY A 379 17.10 -16.09 -7.02
CA GLY A 379 18.12 -15.06 -6.82
C GLY A 379 17.83 -13.80 -7.65
N LEU A 380 17.48 -13.96 -8.93
CA LEU A 380 17.11 -12.86 -9.82
C LEU A 380 15.81 -12.17 -9.38
N GLU A 381 14.80 -12.94 -8.97
CA GLU A 381 13.56 -12.43 -8.39
C GLU A 381 13.84 -11.54 -7.17
N LEU A 382 14.65 -12.03 -6.23
CA LEU A 382 14.97 -11.31 -5.00
C LEU A 382 15.75 -10.02 -5.27
N VAL A 383 16.70 -10.03 -6.21
CA VAL A 383 17.43 -8.82 -6.60
C VAL A 383 16.48 -7.81 -7.25
N SER A 384 15.56 -8.28 -8.09
CA SER A 384 14.54 -7.43 -8.72
C SER A 384 13.62 -6.81 -7.69
N TYR A 385 13.08 -7.62 -6.77
CA TYR A 385 12.19 -7.17 -5.70
C TYR A 385 12.89 -6.16 -4.78
N PHE A 386 14.09 -6.48 -4.29
CA PHE A 386 14.92 -5.59 -3.47
C PHE A 386 15.13 -4.21 -4.15
N SER A 387 15.43 -4.23 -5.44
CA SER A 387 15.65 -3.03 -6.23
C SER A 387 14.37 -2.20 -6.38
N ALA A 388 13.24 -2.87 -6.60
CA ALA A 388 11.92 -2.23 -6.69
C ALA A 388 11.51 -1.58 -5.34
N CYS A 389 11.73 -2.25 -4.20
CA CYS A 389 11.48 -1.70 -2.88
C CYS A 389 12.27 -0.40 -2.65
N THR A 390 13.57 -0.43 -2.93
CA THR A 390 14.45 0.74 -2.78
C THR A 390 14.03 1.88 -3.72
N ALA A 391 13.70 1.56 -4.96
CA ALA A 391 13.22 2.52 -5.95
C ALA A 391 11.87 3.15 -5.56
N PHE A 392 10.95 2.36 -4.98
CA PHE A 392 9.65 2.84 -4.53
C PHE A 392 9.76 3.90 -3.44
N ILE A 393 10.59 3.64 -2.42
CA ILE A 393 10.83 4.59 -1.32
C ILE A 393 11.50 5.87 -1.85
N MET A 394 12.49 5.73 -2.73
CA MET A 394 13.14 6.87 -3.39
C MET A 394 12.15 7.70 -4.20
N LEU A 395 11.27 7.07 -4.98
CA LEU A 395 10.23 7.74 -5.76
C LEU A 395 9.26 8.49 -4.85
N MET A 396 8.85 7.89 -3.73
CA MET A 396 7.97 8.55 -2.78
C MET A 396 8.57 9.84 -2.24
N ILE A 397 9.83 9.81 -1.81
CA ILE A 397 10.49 11.01 -1.29
C ILE A 397 10.78 12.03 -2.39
N TYR A 398 11.15 11.58 -3.59
CA TYR A 398 11.31 12.45 -4.75
C TYR A 398 10.01 13.18 -5.10
N THR A 399 8.88 12.48 -5.05
CA THR A 399 7.54 13.06 -5.26
C THR A 399 7.22 14.09 -4.18
N LEU A 400 7.55 13.79 -2.92
CA LEU A 400 7.37 14.72 -1.82
C LEU A 400 8.15 16.03 -2.08
N GLU A 401 9.40 15.97 -2.52
CA GLU A 401 10.23 17.16 -2.76
C GLU A 401 9.90 17.94 -4.02
N LEU A 402 9.43 17.24 -5.06
CA LEU A 402 9.10 17.85 -6.35
C LEU A 402 7.82 18.71 -6.27
N PHE A 403 6.86 18.31 -5.43
CA PHE A 403 5.58 19.01 -5.30
C PHE A 403 5.49 19.84 -4.01
N PRO A 404 5.12 21.14 -4.09
CA PRO A 404 4.92 21.97 -2.90
C PRO A 404 3.78 21.42 -2.02
N THR A 405 3.87 21.67 -0.72
CA THR A 405 3.00 21.09 0.33
C THR A 405 1.49 21.27 0.10
N ARG A 406 1.09 22.28 -0.68
CA ARG A 406 -0.31 22.58 -1.03
C ARG A 406 -0.92 21.64 -2.08
N VAL A 407 -0.09 20.84 -2.76
CA VAL A 407 -0.47 19.94 -3.87
C VAL A 407 -0.18 18.48 -3.54
N ARG A 408 0.72 18.23 -2.59
CA ARG A 408 1.31 16.93 -2.26
C ARG A 408 0.28 15.83 -1.95
N ASN A 409 -0.83 16.14 -1.27
CA ASN A 409 -1.89 15.15 -0.99
C ASN A 409 -2.70 14.77 -2.24
N GLY A 410 -2.95 15.72 -3.14
CA GLY A 410 -3.62 15.50 -4.43
C GLY A 410 -2.72 14.79 -5.43
N ALA A 411 -1.45 15.20 -5.57
CA ALA A 411 -0.50 14.55 -6.47
C ALA A 411 -0.18 13.12 -6.03
N SER A 412 0.02 12.87 -4.72
CA SER A 412 0.28 11.51 -4.22
C SER A 412 -0.94 10.58 -4.29
N SER A 413 -2.17 11.10 -4.21
CA SER A 413 -3.38 10.32 -4.49
C SER A 413 -3.56 10.05 -6.00
N MET A 414 -3.22 11.00 -6.87
CA MET A 414 -3.21 10.80 -8.33
C MET A 414 -2.11 9.83 -8.79
N THR A 415 -0.91 9.82 -8.18
CA THR A 415 0.11 8.76 -8.42
C THR A 415 -0.42 7.36 -8.15
N ARG A 416 -1.38 7.27 -7.24
CA ARG A 416 -2.03 6.00 -6.90
C ARG A 416 -3.34 5.77 -7.66
N GLY A 417 -3.79 6.71 -8.50
CA GLY A 417 -5.18 6.82 -8.99
C GLY A 417 -5.40 7.02 -10.50
N VAL A 418 -4.38 7.25 -11.33
CA VAL A 418 -4.60 7.69 -12.72
C VAL A 418 -4.64 6.55 -13.73
N ALA A 419 -5.88 6.16 -14.10
CA ALA A 419 -6.22 5.53 -15.36
C ALA A 419 -7.49 6.13 -16.03
N LEU A 420 -8.08 7.21 -15.52
CA LEU A 420 -9.33 7.76 -16.10
C LEU A 420 -9.39 9.29 -16.07
N SER A 421 -8.63 9.93 -16.95
CA SER A 421 -8.94 11.30 -17.38
C SER A 421 -8.52 11.50 -18.83
N ASP A 422 -9.14 10.77 -19.75
CA ASP A 422 -9.09 11.05 -21.20
C ASP A 422 -10.48 11.16 -21.83
N THR A 423 -11.56 11.29 -21.03
CA THR A 423 -12.94 11.35 -21.57
C THR A 423 -13.76 12.55 -21.14
N MET A 424 -13.15 13.60 -20.59
CA MET A 424 -13.87 14.84 -20.26
C MET A 424 -13.38 16.09 -20.99
N ASP A 425 -12.38 15.97 -21.88
CA ASP A 425 -11.92 17.10 -22.71
C ASP A 425 -12.71 17.25 -24.03
N GLU A 426 -13.62 16.32 -24.39
CA GLU A 426 -14.35 16.38 -25.67
C GLU A 426 -15.79 16.94 -25.58
N GLN A 427 -16.28 17.26 -24.38
CA GLN A 427 -17.62 17.87 -24.19
C GLN A 427 -17.60 19.38 -23.89
N GLU A 428 -16.52 19.94 -23.33
CA GLU A 428 -16.45 21.39 -23.02
C GLU A 428 -16.03 22.25 -24.23
N GLU A 429 -15.41 21.67 -25.27
CA GLU A 429 -15.04 22.41 -26.50
C GLU A 429 -16.21 22.59 -27.48
N LYS A 430 -17.29 21.80 -27.35
CA LYS A 430 -18.49 21.95 -28.21
C LYS A 430 -19.50 22.97 -27.72
N GLU A 431 -19.47 23.36 -26.44
CA GLU A 431 -20.37 24.41 -25.89
C GLU A 431 -19.81 25.83 -26.00
N GLN A 432 -18.51 26.00 -26.27
CA GLN A 432 -17.91 27.34 -26.53
C GLN A 432 -17.89 27.76 -28.00
N LEU A 433 -18.23 26.85 -28.93
CA LEU A 433 -18.41 27.17 -30.36
C LEU A 433 -19.89 27.41 -30.76
N ALA A 434 -20.81 27.35 -29.79
CA ALA A 434 -22.25 27.54 -29.98
C ALA A 434 -22.83 28.77 -29.23
N MET A 435 -21.97 29.60 -28.62
CA MET A 435 -22.26 30.97 -28.17
C MET A 435 -21.33 31.94 -28.88
#